data_AF-A0A529NU31-F1
#
_entry.id   AF-A0A529NU31-F1
#
_cell.length_a   1.000
_cell.length_b   1.000
_cell.length_c   1.000
_cell.angle_alpha   90.00
_cell.angle_beta   90.00
_cell.angle_gamma   90.00
#
_symmetry.space_group_name_H-M   'P 1'
#
loop_
_entity.id
_entity.type
_entity.pdbx_description
1 polymer ?
#
loop_
_entity_poly.entity_id
_entity_poly.type
_entity_poly.pdbx_seq_one_letter_code
_entity_poly.pdbx_strand_id
1 'polypeptide(L)' 'MDIAIYVAIADNGVIGRDGGLPWRLSTDLKRFKADTMG' A
#
# COMPACT_ATOMS: atom_id res chain seq x y z
N MET A 1 3.24 8.62 21.79
CA MET A 1 2.10 8.29 20.91
C MET A 1 2.64 8.42 19.52
N ASP A 2 2.70 7.30 18.81
CA ASP A 2 3.47 7.21 17.58
C ASP A 2 2.49 7.16 16.40
N ILE A 3 2.76 7.98 15.39
CA ILE A 3 1.97 8.03 14.16
C ILE A 3 2.78 7.35 13.06
N ALA A 4 2.15 6.40 12.38
CA ALA A 4 2.75 5.69 11.26
C ALA A 4 1.94 5.90 9.97
N ILE A 5 2.64 5.93 8.84
CA ILE A 5 2.05 5.99 7.50
C ILE A 5 2.49 4.73 6.75
N TYR A 6 1.53 4.02 6.16
CA TYR A 6 1.77 2.87 5.29
C TYR A 6 1.39 3.25 3.85
N VAL A 7 2.29 3.03 2.89
CA VAL A 7 2.09 3.39 1.47
C VAL A 7 2.67 2.31 0.57
N ALA A 8 1.96 2.00 -0.53
CA ALA A 8 2.48 1.25 -1.66
C ALA A 8 2.81 2.24 -2.79
N ILE A 9 4.02 2.15 -3.34
CA ILE A 9 4.55 3.10 -4.32
C ILE A 9 5.32 2.34 -5.40
N ALA A 10 5.07 2.67 -6.67
CA ALA A 10 5.84 2.16 -7.80
C ALA A 10 7.19 2.89 -7.92
N ASP A 11 8.14 2.33 -8.68
CA ASP A 11 9.49 2.91 -8.87
C ASP A 11 9.46 4.35 -9.42
N ASN A 12 8.41 4.71 -10.15
CA ASN A 12 8.20 6.06 -10.69
C ASN A 12 7.43 7.01 -9.75
N GLY A 13 7.17 6.61 -8.51
CA GLY A 13 6.48 7.41 -7.50
C GLY A 13 4.94 7.34 -7.54
N VAL A 14 4.35 6.58 -8.45
CA VAL A 14 2.88 6.45 -8.54
C VAL A 14 2.35 5.61 -7.37
N ILE A 15 1.32 6.11 -6.69
CA ILE A 15 0.61 5.42 -5.59
C ILE A 15 -0.80 4.95 -5.97
N GLY A 16 -1.30 5.38 -7.13
CA GLY A 16 -2.65 5.09 -7.61
C GLY A 16 -2.96 5.83 -8.91
N ARG A 17 -3.97 5.34 -9.64
CA ARG A 17 -4.51 5.98 -10.85
C ARG A 17 -5.99 5.63 -10.99
N ASP A 18 -6.82 6.62 -11.31
CA ASP A 18 -8.26 6.46 -11.57
C ASP A 18 -9.02 5.70 -10.46
N GLY A 19 -8.67 5.98 -9.19
CA GLY A 19 -9.30 5.36 -8.02
C GLY A 19 -8.84 3.93 -7.70
N GLY A 20 -7.87 3.40 -8.44
CA GLY A 20 -7.30 2.07 -8.23
C GLY A 20 -5.78 2.04 -8.14
N LEU A 21 -5.25 0.86 -7.85
CA LEU A 21 -3.83 0.57 -8.02
C LEU A 21 -3.60 0.17 -9.48
N PRO A 22 -2.63 0.79 -10.20
CA PRO A 22 -2.31 0.42 -11.58
C PRO A 22 -1.55 -0.92 -11.68
N TRP A 23 -1.36 -1.63 -10.56
CA TRP A 23 -0.76 -2.96 -10.48
C TRP A 23 -1.66 -3.90 -9.68
N ARG A 24 -1.39 -5.21 -9.81
CA ARG A 24 -2.05 -6.25 -9.03
C ARG A 24 -1.02 -7.12 -8.31
N LEU A 25 -0.61 -6.67 -7.13
CA LEU A 25 0.34 -7.37 -6.26
C LEU A 25 -0.41 -7.85 -5.01
N SER A 26 -0.77 -9.14 -4.98
CA SER A 26 -1.50 -9.71 -3.83
C SER A 26 -0.72 -9.62 -2.51
N THR A 27 0.60 -9.49 -2.60
CA THR A 27 1.52 -9.30 -1.48
C THR A 27 1.30 -7.98 -0.75
N ASP A 28 0.93 -6.91 -1.47
CA ASP A 28 0.75 -5.57 -0.88
C ASP A 28 -0.40 -5.58 0.13
N LEU A 29 -1.55 -6.12 -0.26
CA LEU A 29 -2.71 -6.24 0.62
C LEU A 29 -2.47 -7.22 1.77
N LYS A 30 -1.75 -8.33 1.53
CA LYS A 30 -1.39 -9.28 2.59
C LYS A 30 -0.51 -8.63 3.66
N ARG A 31 0.51 -7.88 3.23
CA ARG A 31 1.42 -7.18 4.14
C ARG A 31 0.72 -6.04 4.86
N PHE A 32 -0.02 -5.20 4.13
CA PHE A 32 -0.80 -4.12 4.74
C PHE A 32 -1.73 -4.66 5.83
N LYS A 33 -2.45 -5.75 5.55
CA LYS A 33 -3.31 -6.40 6.55
C LYS A 33 -2.52 -6.90 7.75
N ALA A 34 -1.42 -7.62 7.53
CA ALA A 34 -0.61 -8.18 8.61
C ALA A 34 0.01 -7.09 9.52
N ASP A 35 0.40 -5.96 8.95
CA ASP A 35 1.12 -4.90 9.66
C ASP A 35 0.15 -3.90 10.35
N THR A 36 -1.11 -3.83 9.93
CA THR A 36 -2.08 -2.82 10.42
C THR A 36 -3.26 -3.40 11.20
N MET A 37 -3.53 -4.70 11.07
CA MET A 37 -4.57 -5.36 11.85
C MET A 37 -3.94 -6.15 13.00
N GLY A 38 -4.36 -5.84 14.23
CA GLY A 38 -3.92 -6.52 15.45
C GLY A 38 -4.40 -7.96 15.58
#